data_AF-A0A1B0A453-F1
#
_entry.id   AF-A0A1B0A453-F1
#
_cell.length_a   1.000
_cell.length_b   1.000
_cell.length_c   1.000
_cell.angle_alpha   90.00
_cell.angle_beta   90.00
_cell.angle_gamma   90.00
#
_symmetry.space_group_name_H-M   'P 1'
#
loop_
_entity.id
_entity.type
_entity.pdbx_description
1 polymer ?
#
loop_
_entity_poly.entity_id
_entity_poly.type
_entity_poly.pdbx_seq_one_letter_code
_entity_poly.pdbx_strand_id
1 'polypeptide(L)'
;MYLVGGNGHEYHFKHRTLPHARSRRSISHTRLLKSHPLIHTAIQQPGFKRVKRGLRPAIPAIHGLKFDANYHNAQNDNADIEPTDPYFHLQWYLKNTGQNGGKARLDLNVQAAWNQGITGKNVTTAIMDDGVDYMHPDLKFNYNAEASYDFSSNDPFPYPRYTDDWFNSHGTRCAGEVAAARDNGICGVGVAYDSKIAGIRMLDQPYMTDLIEANSMGHKPHQIHIYSASWGPTDDGKTVDGPRNATMRAIVQGVNEGRNGLGNIYVWASGDGGEEDDCNCDGYAASMWTISINSAINDGQNAHYDESCSSTLASTFSNGAKDPNTGVATTDLYGKCTTTHSGTSAAAPEAAGIFALALEANPDLTWRDIQHLTVLTSKRNSLFDAKNRFHWTMNGVGLEFNHLFGFGVLDAGGMVTLAKQWHTVPARYHCDAGVIEQPHPIYSGRSLFLELKTDACKGSNTEVNYLEHVQAVISANASRRGDLELFVTSPMGTRSMILSRRANDDDHRDGFTKWPFMTTHSWGEYPHGVWKLEARFNSAQPRSGWLIEWSLVLHGTKEAPYRTLSPASPHSKLAIVKKAHEDKKMQ
;
A
#
# COMPACT_ATOMS: atom_id res chain seq x y z
N MET A 1 -27.84 -6.98 6.41
CA MET A 1 -28.21 -6.02 7.47
C MET A 1 -27.40 -6.32 8.69
N TYR A 2 -26.97 -5.27 9.38
CA TYR A 2 -26.17 -5.34 10.58
C TYR A 2 -27.00 -4.89 11.77
N LEU A 3 -27.03 -5.72 12.81
CA LEU A 3 -27.77 -5.46 14.05
C LEU A 3 -26.79 -5.44 15.22
N VAL A 4 -26.98 -4.49 16.14
CA VAL A 4 -26.32 -4.51 17.45
C VAL A 4 -27.40 -4.80 18.50
N GLY A 5 -27.26 -5.92 19.19
CA GLY A 5 -28.16 -6.32 20.27
C GLY A 5 -27.92 -5.51 21.54
N GLY A 6 -28.91 -5.45 22.44
CA GLY A 6 -28.79 -4.73 23.72
C GLY A 6 -27.67 -5.23 24.66
N ASN A 7 -27.10 -6.39 24.37
CA ASN A 7 -25.95 -6.99 25.07
C ASN A 7 -24.59 -6.66 24.41
N GLY A 8 -24.56 -5.78 23.41
CA GLY A 8 -23.35 -5.42 22.67
C GLY A 8 -22.92 -6.41 21.59
N HIS A 9 -23.61 -7.55 21.43
CA HIS A 9 -23.31 -8.49 20.37
C HIS A 9 -23.77 -7.99 19.01
N GLU A 10 -22.92 -8.19 18.01
CA GLU A 10 -23.15 -7.76 16.64
C GLU A 10 -23.56 -8.94 15.76
N TYR A 11 -24.58 -8.74 14.93
CA TYR A 11 -25.15 -9.79 14.07
C TYR A 11 -25.24 -9.31 12.63
N HIS A 12 -24.74 -10.13 11.70
CA HIS A 12 -24.85 -9.88 10.27
C HIS A 12 -25.84 -10.84 9.60
N PHE A 13 -26.93 -10.29 9.05
CA PHE A 13 -27.95 -11.04 8.33
C PHE A 13 -27.85 -10.80 6.82
N LYS A 14 -27.62 -11.87 6.05
CA LYS A 14 -27.65 -11.86 4.58
C LYS A 14 -28.97 -12.48 4.09
N HIS A 15 -29.68 -11.78 3.20
CA HIS A 15 -30.91 -12.31 2.61
C HIS A 15 -30.56 -13.32 1.52
N ARG A 16 -30.95 -14.59 1.67
CA ARG A 16 -30.55 -15.70 0.77
C ARG A 16 -30.99 -15.52 -0.69
N THR A 17 -32.01 -14.70 -0.97
CA THR A 17 -32.62 -14.59 -2.31
C THR A 17 -32.41 -13.23 -3.00
N LEU A 18 -31.51 -12.37 -2.51
CA LEU A 18 -31.16 -11.14 -3.22
C LEU A 18 -29.87 -11.37 -4.03
N PRO A 19 -29.96 -11.67 -5.35
CA PRO A 19 -28.78 -11.92 -6.19
C PRO A 19 -27.96 -10.64 -6.46
N HIS A 20 -28.52 -9.46 -6.19
CA HIS A 20 -27.90 -8.17 -6.48
C HIS A 20 -28.06 -7.18 -5.31
N ALA A 21 -27.05 -6.32 -5.13
CA ALA A 21 -27.11 -5.20 -4.20
C ALA A 21 -28.30 -4.28 -4.56
N ARG A 22 -29.23 -4.08 -3.63
CA ARG A 22 -30.26 -3.05 -3.78
C ARG A 22 -29.68 -1.70 -3.37
N SER A 23 -29.58 -0.78 -4.31
CA SER A 23 -29.19 0.62 -4.07
C SER A 23 -30.24 1.38 -3.23
N ARG A 24 -31.51 0.98 -3.32
CA ARG A 24 -32.62 1.59 -2.55
C ARG A 24 -32.73 0.99 -1.15
N ARG A 25 -32.86 1.88 -0.14
CA ARG A 25 -33.07 1.51 1.27
C ARG A 25 -34.40 0.76 1.44
N SER A 26 -34.38 -0.37 2.13
CA SER A 26 -35.57 -1.09 2.57
C SER A 26 -36.08 -0.48 3.88
N ILE A 27 -36.70 0.70 3.76
CA ILE A 27 -37.11 1.53 4.91
C ILE A 27 -38.09 0.77 5.82
N SER A 28 -39.03 0.02 5.24
CA SER A 28 -40.03 -0.76 5.98
C SER A 28 -39.39 -1.83 6.87
N HIS A 29 -38.52 -2.67 6.30
CA HIS A 29 -37.82 -3.73 7.05
C HIS A 29 -36.88 -3.15 8.11
N THR A 30 -36.17 -2.06 7.79
CA THR A 30 -35.26 -1.40 8.73
C THR A 30 -36.04 -0.82 9.91
N ARG A 31 -37.20 -0.20 9.67
CA ARG A 31 -38.07 0.32 10.73
C ARG A 31 -38.59 -0.80 11.63
N LEU A 32 -39.05 -1.91 11.06
CA LEU A 32 -39.55 -3.05 11.83
C LEU A 32 -38.49 -3.63 12.78
N LEU A 33 -37.23 -3.70 12.31
CA LEU A 33 -36.12 -4.16 13.15
C LEU A 33 -35.77 -3.15 14.24
N LYS A 34 -35.76 -1.85 13.92
CA LYS A 34 -35.52 -0.80 14.94
C LYS A 34 -36.62 -0.73 15.99
N SER A 35 -37.84 -1.17 15.69
CA SER A 35 -38.91 -1.27 16.68
C SER A 35 -38.82 -2.50 17.59
N HIS A 36 -37.92 -3.45 17.32
CA HIS A 36 -37.78 -4.65 18.14
C HIS A 36 -36.99 -4.34 19.43
N PRO A 37 -37.50 -4.70 20.63
CA PRO A 37 -36.94 -4.25 21.91
C PRO A 37 -35.52 -4.73 22.20
N LEU A 38 -35.08 -5.81 21.55
CA LEU A 38 -33.72 -6.35 21.68
C LEU A 38 -32.71 -5.77 20.67
N ILE A 39 -33.17 -5.00 19.69
CA ILE A 39 -32.33 -4.43 18.62
C ILE A 39 -32.07 -2.96 18.94
N HIS A 40 -30.84 -2.65 19.33
CA HIS A 40 -30.45 -1.28 19.63
C HIS A 40 -30.19 -0.48 18.34
N THR A 41 -29.47 -1.10 17.40
CA THR A 41 -29.13 -0.49 16.12
C THR A 41 -29.42 -1.47 14.99
N ALA A 42 -30.06 -0.99 13.92
CA ALA A 42 -30.21 -1.72 12.66
C ALA A 42 -29.74 -0.87 11.48
N ILE A 43 -28.74 -1.36 10.76
CA ILE A 43 -28.13 -0.66 9.61
C ILE A 43 -28.21 -1.57 8.37
N GLN A 44 -28.77 -1.02 7.30
CA GLN A 44 -28.66 -1.62 5.98
C GLN A 44 -27.28 -1.31 5.41
N GLN A 45 -26.50 -2.36 5.16
CA GLN A 45 -25.20 -2.28 4.50
C GLN A 45 -25.43 -2.05 2.99
N PRO A 46 -25.03 -0.90 2.42
CA PRO A 46 -25.06 -0.72 0.97
C PRO A 46 -23.94 -1.55 0.34
N GLY A 47 -24.26 -2.21 -0.77
CA GLY A 47 -23.24 -2.86 -1.60
C GLY A 47 -22.53 -1.84 -2.47
N PHE A 48 -21.22 -2.02 -2.65
CA PHE A 48 -20.39 -1.24 -3.56
C PHE A 48 -19.43 -2.15 -4.33
N LYS A 49 -18.74 -1.62 -5.34
CA LYS A 49 -17.77 -2.38 -6.13
C LYS A 49 -16.35 -2.12 -5.65
N ARG A 50 -15.53 -3.16 -5.70
CA ARG A 50 -14.06 -3.09 -5.60
C ARG A 50 -13.49 -3.76 -6.83
N VAL A 51 -12.36 -3.25 -7.30
CA VAL A 51 -11.68 -3.75 -8.49
C VAL A 51 -10.32 -4.29 -8.06
N LYS A 52 -9.96 -5.45 -8.61
CA LYS A 52 -8.62 -6.02 -8.47
C LYS A 52 -7.68 -5.26 -9.40
N ARG A 53 -6.50 -4.89 -8.91
CA ARG A 53 -5.43 -4.31 -9.73
C ARG A 53 -4.71 -5.44 -10.48
N GLY A 54 -4.10 -5.13 -11.62
CA GLY A 54 -3.22 -6.03 -12.38
C GLY A 54 -3.86 -7.27 -13.00
N LEU A 55 -5.19 -7.44 -12.95
CA LEU A 55 -5.87 -8.57 -13.56
C LEU A 55 -5.86 -8.45 -15.09
N ARG A 56 -5.00 -9.23 -15.75
CA ARG A 56 -5.07 -9.47 -17.20
C ARG A 56 -5.69 -10.84 -17.49
N PRO A 57 -6.55 -10.97 -18.52
CA PRO A 57 -6.98 -12.28 -18.99
C PRO A 57 -5.77 -13.16 -19.28
N ALA A 58 -5.83 -14.43 -18.90
CA ALA A 58 -4.76 -15.37 -19.22
C ALA A 58 -4.54 -15.39 -20.74
N ILE A 59 -3.39 -14.85 -21.20
CA ILE A 59 -2.89 -15.16 -22.54
C ILE A 59 -2.56 -16.66 -22.48
N PRO A 60 -3.01 -17.49 -23.43
CA PRO A 60 -2.64 -18.90 -23.44
C PRO A 60 -1.13 -19.00 -23.33
N ALA A 61 -0.64 -19.63 -22.26
CA ALA A 61 0.78 -19.86 -22.06
C ALA A 61 1.36 -20.41 -23.36
N ILE A 62 2.44 -19.79 -23.85
CA ILE A 62 3.16 -20.30 -25.03
C ILE A 62 3.70 -21.68 -24.65
N HIS A 63 2.94 -22.72 -24.98
CA HIS A 63 3.39 -24.11 -24.96
C HIS A 63 4.48 -24.23 -26.01
N GLY A 64 5.75 -24.12 -25.62
CA GLY A 64 6.82 -24.21 -26.61
C GLY A 64 8.26 -24.02 -26.15
N LEU A 65 8.56 -23.83 -24.87
CA LEU A 65 9.96 -23.82 -24.43
C LEU A 65 10.45 -25.27 -24.30
N LYS A 66 11.13 -25.75 -25.35
CA LYS A 66 11.95 -26.96 -25.29
C LYS A 66 13.16 -26.67 -24.40
N PHE A 67 13.29 -27.41 -23.31
CA PHE A 67 14.45 -27.38 -22.43
C PHE A 67 15.58 -28.21 -23.02
N ASP A 68 16.73 -27.58 -23.30
CA ASP A 68 17.98 -28.29 -23.50
C ASP A 68 18.59 -28.60 -22.13
N ALA A 69 18.50 -29.86 -21.72
CA ALA A 69 19.12 -30.37 -20.51
C ALA A 69 20.59 -30.70 -20.79
N ASN A 70 21.49 -29.75 -20.53
CA ASN A 70 22.92 -30.04 -20.34
C ASN A 70 23.40 -29.36 -19.06
N TYR A 71 23.14 -30.05 -17.94
CA TYR A 71 23.63 -29.71 -16.61
C TYR A 71 25.05 -30.27 -16.45
N HIS A 72 26.06 -29.41 -16.43
CA HIS A 72 27.41 -29.79 -16.02
C HIS A 72 27.60 -29.55 -14.53
N ASN A 73 27.85 -30.62 -13.79
CA ASN A 73 28.25 -30.59 -12.39
C ASN A 73 29.62 -29.92 -12.24
N ALA A 74 29.68 -28.86 -11.44
CA ALA A 74 30.90 -28.40 -10.79
C ALA A 74 30.60 -28.22 -9.29
N GLN A 75 31.15 -29.11 -8.48
CA GLN A 75 31.24 -28.93 -7.03
C GLN A 75 32.15 -27.74 -6.73
N ASN A 76 31.70 -26.83 -5.87
CA ASN A 76 32.57 -26.03 -5.00
C ASN A 76 31.82 -25.66 -3.73
N ASP A 77 32.51 -25.82 -2.60
CA ASP A 77 32.01 -25.60 -1.25
C ASP A 77 31.93 -24.11 -0.87
N ASN A 78 30.81 -23.77 -0.20
CA ASN A 78 30.51 -22.58 0.61
C ASN A 78 30.36 -21.18 -0.05
N ALA A 79 29.17 -20.61 0.18
CA ALA A 79 28.62 -19.29 -0.19
C ALA A 79 28.05 -19.16 -1.62
N ASP A 80 26.83 -18.61 -1.74
CA ASP A 80 26.08 -18.32 -2.98
C ASP A 80 25.56 -19.52 -3.80
N ILE A 81 24.67 -20.34 -3.22
CA ILE A 81 23.83 -21.23 -4.04
C ILE A 81 22.56 -20.47 -4.42
N GLU A 82 22.43 -20.14 -5.71
CA GLU A 82 21.18 -19.62 -6.28
C GLU A 82 20.06 -20.65 -6.14
N PRO A 83 18.80 -20.23 -5.96
CA PRO A 83 17.65 -21.11 -6.08
C PRO A 83 17.70 -21.93 -7.38
N THR A 84 17.45 -23.22 -7.26
CA THR A 84 17.45 -24.20 -8.36
C THR A 84 16.11 -24.24 -9.10
N ASP A 85 15.13 -23.46 -8.66
CA ASP A 85 13.77 -23.47 -9.19
C ASP A 85 13.71 -22.99 -10.65
N PRO A 86 12.92 -23.66 -11.52
CA PRO A 86 12.95 -23.44 -12.96
C PRO A 86 12.74 -22.00 -13.42
N TYR A 87 11.96 -21.19 -12.70
CA TYR A 87 11.63 -19.80 -13.05
C TYR A 87 12.51 -18.78 -12.32
N PHE A 88 13.44 -19.18 -11.44
CA PHE A 88 14.27 -18.22 -10.71
C PHE A 88 15.04 -17.27 -11.64
N HIS A 89 15.55 -17.79 -12.76
CA HIS A 89 16.23 -16.98 -13.79
C HIS A 89 15.32 -15.93 -14.46
N LEU A 90 14.00 -16.11 -14.39
CA LEU A 90 12.98 -15.16 -14.88
C LEU A 90 12.53 -14.17 -13.81
N GLN A 91 12.81 -14.43 -12.53
CA GLN A 91 12.48 -13.55 -11.40
C GLN A 91 13.51 -12.42 -11.28
N TRP A 92 13.56 -11.58 -12.30
CA TRP A 92 14.50 -10.46 -12.39
C TRP A 92 14.36 -9.46 -11.23
N TYR A 93 13.18 -9.34 -10.63
CA TYR A 93 12.93 -8.52 -9.44
C TYR A 93 13.67 -9.05 -8.19
N LEU A 94 13.99 -10.36 -8.14
CA LEU A 94 14.84 -10.94 -7.10
C LEU A 94 16.32 -10.84 -7.46
N LYS A 95 16.65 -11.04 -8.74
CA LYS A 95 18.01 -10.95 -9.26
C LYS A 95 18.04 -10.44 -10.71
N ASN A 96 18.39 -9.17 -10.87
CA ASN A 96 18.48 -8.53 -12.18
C ASN A 96 19.92 -8.63 -12.70
N THR A 97 20.15 -9.50 -13.68
CA THR A 97 21.43 -9.67 -14.36
C THR A 97 21.54 -8.78 -15.61
N GLY A 98 20.53 -7.97 -15.90
CA GLY A 98 20.37 -7.23 -17.15
C GLY A 98 19.58 -8.00 -18.21
N GLN A 99 18.90 -9.08 -17.81
CA GLN A 99 18.07 -9.87 -18.72
C GLN A 99 16.92 -9.03 -19.28
N ASN A 100 16.53 -9.33 -20.54
CA ASN A 100 15.39 -8.70 -21.22
C ASN A 100 15.42 -7.16 -21.20
N GLY A 101 16.60 -6.57 -21.41
CA GLY A 101 16.80 -5.11 -21.43
C GLY A 101 16.81 -4.44 -20.05
N GLY A 102 16.80 -5.23 -18.98
CA GLY A 102 16.83 -4.73 -17.61
C GLY A 102 18.14 -4.05 -17.23
N LYS A 103 18.11 -3.27 -16.15
CA LYS A 103 19.28 -2.66 -15.54
C LYS A 103 19.85 -3.62 -14.49
N ALA A 104 21.01 -4.21 -14.77
CA ALA A 104 21.66 -5.12 -13.82
C ALA A 104 21.78 -4.50 -12.40
N ARG A 105 21.48 -5.30 -11.38
CA ARG A 105 21.40 -4.92 -9.95
C ARG A 105 20.27 -3.94 -9.58
N LEU A 106 19.36 -3.65 -10.50
CA LEU A 106 18.08 -3.04 -10.18
C LEU A 106 17.08 -4.16 -9.85
N ASP A 107 17.21 -4.66 -8.63
CA ASP A 107 16.40 -5.71 -8.02
C ASP A 107 16.20 -5.38 -6.53
N LEU A 108 15.40 -6.20 -5.83
CA LEU A 108 15.04 -6.00 -4.43
C LEU A 108 16.18 -6.30 -3.45
N ASN A 109 17.35 -6.72 -3.94
CA ASN A 109 18.51 -7.09 -3.14
C ASN A 109 18.17 -8.18 -2.08
N VAL A 110 17.27 -9.11 -2.42
CA VAL A 110 16.81 -10.19 -1.52
C VAL A 110 17.90 -11.21 -1.20
N GLN A 111 18.81 -11.45 -2.12
CA GLN A 111 19.93 -12.37 -1.89
C GLN A 111 20.81 -11.89 -0.73
N ALA A 112 20.95 -10.57 -0.54
CA ALA A 112 21.68 -10.02 0.59
C ALA A 112 20.96 -10.24 1.93
N ALA A 113 19.62 -10.38 1.95
CA ALA A 113 18.87 -10.80 3.13
C ALA A 113 19.00 -12.31 3.37
N TRP A 114 18.88 -13.12 2.32
CA TRP A 114 19.02 -14.58 2.40
C TRP A 114 20.42 -15.01 2.84
N ASN A 115 21.47 -14.33 2.36
CA ASN A 115 22.85 -14.56 2.79
C ASN A 115 23.09 -14.19 4.27
N GLN A 116 22.17 -13.46 4.89
CA GLN A 116 22.15 -13.21 6.33
C GLN A 116 21.33 -14.24 7.12
N GLY A 117 20.84 -15.30 6.47
CA GLY A 117 20.04 -16.36 7.08
C GLY A 117 18.57 -15.99 7.33
N ILE A 118 18.08 -14.91 6.73
CA ILE A 118 16.71 -14.38 6.91
C ILE A 118 15.89 -14.73 5.67
N THR A 119 14.78 -15.44 5.85
CA THR A 119 14.01 -16.12 4.80
C THR A 119 12.49 -16.01 4.96
N GLY A 120 12.02 -15.33 6.01
CA GLY A 120 10.62 -15.10 6.35
C GLY A 120 10.08 -15.94 7.51
N LYS A 121 10.92 -16.71 8.21
CA LYS A 121 10.45 -17.71 9.19
C LYS A 121 9.59 -17.09 10.29
N ASN A 122 8.59 -17.84 10.72
CA ASN A 122 7.64 -17.48 11.78
C ASN A 122 6.78 -16.23 11.51
N VAL A 123 6.85 -15.66 10.31
CA VAL A 123 5.95 -14.59 9.89
C VAL A 123 4.79 -15.20 9.10
N THR A 124 3.59 -14.64 9.27
CA THR A 124 2.41 -15.00 8.48
C THR A 124 1.93 -13.77 7.72
N THR A 125 1.90 -13.85 6.40
CA THR A 125 1.32 -12.85 5.50
C THR A 125 -0.03 -13.33 4.99
N ALA A 126 -1.06 -12.51 5.10
CA ALA A 126 -2.38 -12.78 4.54
C ALA A 126 -2.58 -12.05 3.21
N ILE A 127 -3.02 -12.77 2.19
CA ILE A 127 -3.42 -12.22 0.89
C ILE A 127 -4.93 -11.97 0.93
N MET A 128 -5.34 -10.70 0.99
CA MET A 128 -6.74 -10.29 0.99
C MET A 128 -7.23 -10.09 -0.45
N ASP A 129 -7.74 -11.15 -1.06
CA ASP A 129 -8.01 -11.17 -2.50
C ASP A 129 -9.17 -12.10 -2.89
N ASP A 130 -9.06 -12.79 -4.03
CA ASP A 130 -10.04 -13.69 -4.62
C ASP A 130 -9.90 -15.17 -4.23
N GLY A 131 -8.92 -15.45 -3.38
CA GLY A 131 -8.58 -16.77 -2.88
C GLY A 131 -7.11 -17.11 -3.12
N VAL A 132 -6.64 -18.15 -2.44
CA VAL A 132 -5.29 -18.68 -2.62
C VAL A 132 -5.44 -20.17 -2.87
N ASP A 133 -4.88 -20.65 -4.00
CA ASP A 133 -4.73 -22.08 -4.27
C ASP A 133 -3.73 -22.66 -3.29
N TYR A 134 -4.17 -22.91 -2.06
CA TYR A 134 -3.36 -23.45 -0.98
C TYR A 134 -2.94 -24.92 -1.23
N MET A 135 -3.46 -25.55 -2.30
CA MET A 135 -3.02 -26.87 -2.76
C MET A 135 -1.91 -26.79 -3.81
N HIS A 136 -1.59 -25.58 -4.30
CA HIS A 136 -0.50 -25.35 -5.23
C HIS A 136 0.78 -26.00 -4.68
N PRO A 137 1.50 -26.83 -5.49
CA PRO A 137 2.66 -27.58 -5.00
C PRO A 137 3.74 -26.70 -4.37
N ASP A 138 3.83 -25.45 -4.83
CA ASP A 138 4.79 -24.44 -4.39
C ASP A 138 4.32 -23.60 -3.18
N LEU A 139 3.05 -23.73 -2.75
CA LEU A 139 2.49 -22.97 -1.61
C LEU A 139 2.06 -23.88 -0.45
N LYS A 140 1.68 -25.13 -0.71
CA LYS A 140 1.02 -26.01 0.26
C LYS A 140 1.75 -26.22 1.59
N PHE A 141 3.09 -26.13 1.60
CA PHE A 141 3.90 -26.28 2.83
C PHE A 141 4.04 -24.97 3.63
N ASN A 142 3.80 -23.84 2.95
CA ASN A 142 3.79 -22.51 3.55
C ASN A 142 2.37 -22.04 3.89
N TYR A 143 1.32 -22.74 3.48
CA TYR A 143 -0.04 -22.40 3.83
C TYR A 143 -0.33 -22.45 5.33
N ASN A 144 -0.96 -21.40 5.86
CA ASN A 144 -1.47 -21.31 7.22
C ASN A 144 -3.00 -21.32 7.21
N ALA A 145 -3.57 -22.50 7.47
CA ALA A 145 -5.01 -22.70 7.50
C ALA A 145 -5.72 -21.96 8.66
N GLU A 146 -5.07 -21.82 9.82
CA GLU A 146 -5.70 -21.20 11.00
C GLU A 146 -5.91 -19.68 10.84
N ALA A 147 -5.06 -19.06 10.02
CA ALA A 147 -5.10 -17.64 9.67
C ALA A 147 -5.91 -17.35 8.39
N SER A 148 -6.49 -18.38 7.77
CA SER A 148 -7.16 -18.28 6.48
C SER A 148 -8.69 -18.36 6.59
N TYR A 149 -9.40 -17.67 5.70
CA TYR A 149 -10.87 -17.68 5.69
C TYR A 149 -11.47 -17.23 4.36
N ASP A 150 -12.63 -17.80 4.01
CA ASP A 150 -13.44 -17.37 2.88
C ASP A 150 -14.65 -16.53 3.35
N PHE A 151 -14.59 -15.21 3.16
CA PHE A 151 -15.70 -14.30 3.44
C PHE A 151 -16.73 -14.21 2.31
N SER A 152 -16.40 -14.66 1.10
CA SER A 152 -17.34 -14.76 -0.02
C SER A 152 -18.34 -15.92 0.18
N SER A 153 -17.85 -17.08 0.60
CA SER A 153 -18.63 -18.30 0.83
C SER A 153 -18.97 -18.54 2.30
N ASN A 154 -18.28 -17.85 3.22
CA ASN A 154 -18.41 -17.95 4.67
C ASN A 154 -18.06 -19.35 5.22
N ASP A 155 -16.84 -19.79 4.92
CA ASP A 155 -16.26 -21.06 5.36
C ASP A 155 -14.72 -20.94 5.49
N PRO A 156 -14.00 -21.93 6.08
CA PRO A 156 -12.56 -21.80 6.32
C PRO A 156 -11.68 -22.13 5.11
N PHE A 157 -12.23 -22.31 3.90
CA PHE A 157 -11.52 -22.76 2.72
C PHE A 157 -11.44 -21.65 1.66
N PRO A 158 -10.41 -20.79 1.67
CA PRO A 158 -10.27 -19.69 0.70
C PRO A 158 -9.80 -20.16 -0.69
N TYR A 159 -10.19 -21.36 -1.11
CA TYR A 159 -9.79 -21.92 -2.39
C TYR A 159 -10.45 -21.12 -3.53
N PRO A 160 -9.71 -20.71 -4.57
CA PRO A 160 -10.26 -19.97 -5.70
C PRO A 160 -11.35 -20.76 -6.41
N ARG A 161 -12.51 -20.15 -6.62
CA ARG A 161 -13.56 -20.76 -7.43
C ARG A 161 -13.14 -20.75 -8.90
N TYR A 162 -13.31 -21.90 -9.56
CA TYR A 162 -13.03 -22.02 -10.98
C TYR A 162 -13.89 -21.07 -11.82
N THR A 163 -13.24 -20.41 -12.78
CA THR A 163 -13.84 -19.64 -13.86
C THR A 163 -13.06 -19.87 -15.15
N ASP A 164 -13.74 -19.86 -16.30
CA ASP A 164 -13.12 -20.11 -17.61
C ASP A 164 -12.13 -19.01 -18.03
N ASP A 165 -12.27 -17.81 -17.45
CA ASP A 165 -11.46 -16.62 -17.74
C ASP A 165 -10.30 -16.40 -16.75
N TRP A 166 -10.08 -17.33 -15.82
CA TRP A 166 -9.03 -17.23 -14.79
C TRP A 166 -9.18 -16.01 -13.88
N PHE A 167 -10.39 -15.46 -13.75
CA PHE A 167 -10.71 -14.29 -12.93
C PHE A 167 -10.21 -14.38 -11.49
N ASN A 168 -10.20 -15.59 -10.91
CA ASN A 168 -9.80 -15.82 -9.52
C ASN A 168 -8.33 -16.26 -9.35
N SER A 169 -7.45 -15.93 -10.30
CA SER A 169 -6.02 -16.28 -10.24
C SER A 169 -5.17 -15.33 -9.41
N HIS A 170 -5.72 -14.16 -9.08
CA HIS A 170 -4.95 -13.01 -8.64
C HIS A 170 -4.28 -13.26 -7.28
N GLY A 171 -5.03 -13.68 -6.27
CA GLY A 171 -4.49 -13.96 -4.94
C GLY A 171 -3.46 -15.10 -4.91
N THR A 172 -3.58 -16.08 -5.81
CA THR A 172 -2.59 -17.17 -5.92
C THR A 172 -1.27 -16.68 -6.49
N ARG A 173 -1.29 -15.72 -7.43
CA ARG A 173 -0.08 -15.10 -7.98
C ARG A 173 0.64 -14.27 -6.92
N CYS A 174 -0.11 -13.44 -6.20
CA CYS A 174 0.40 -12.65 -5.08
C CYS A 174 0.99 -13.53 -3.96
N ALA A 175 0.35 -14.66 -3.65
CA ALA A 175 0.85 -15.60 -2.64
C ALA A 175 2.24 -16.17 -2.99
N GLY A 176 2.48 -16.50 -4.27
CA GLY A 176 3.77 -17.01 -4.75
C GLY A 176 4.90 -16.00 -4.64
N GLU A 177 4.63 -14.72 -4.92
CA GLU A 177 5.65 -13.66 -4.80
C GLU A 177 6.15 -13.51 -3.36
N VAL A 178 5.27 -13.73 -2.38
CA VAL A 178 5.63 -13.69 -0.96
C VAL A 178 6.38 -14.97 -0.56
N ALA A 179 5.77 -16.14 -0.79
CA ALA A 179 6.15 -17.37 -0.10
C ALA A 179 6.09 -18.64 -0.97
N ALA A 180 6.29 -18.55 -2.28
CA ALA A 180 6.64 -19.72 -3.09
C ALA A 180 7.86 -20.41 -2.47
N ALA A 181 7.81 -21.73 -2.37
CA ALA A 181 8.87 -22.51 -1.73
C ALA A 181 10.15 -22.48 -2.57
N ARG A 182 11.27 -22.71 -1.90
CA ARG A 182 12.59 -22.69 -2.52
C ARG A 182 13.10 -24.11 -2.77
N ASP A 183 13.83 -24.29 -3.87
CA ASP A 183 14.57 -25.50 -4.20
C ASP A 183 13.69 -26.77 -4.24
N ASN A 184 12.45 -26.63 -4.73
CA ASN A 184 11.49 -27.74 -4.84
C ASN A 184 11.27 -28.19 -6.30
N GLY A 185 11.87 -27.49 -7.28
CA GLY A 185 11.79 -27.79 -8.70
C GLY A 185 10.48 -27.33 -9.37
N ILE A 186 9.74 -26.43 -8.75
CA ILE A 186 8.41 -25.96 -9.17
C ILE A 186 8.44 -24.45 -9.27
N CYS A 187 7.92 -23.89 -10.37
CA CYS A 187 7.85 -22.45 -10.59
C CYS A 187 9.17 -21.73 -10.21
N GLY A 188 9.12 -20.77 -9.29
CA GLY A 188 10.25 -19.96 -8.84
C GLY A 188 10.33 -19.97 -7.31
N VAL A 189 10.71 -18.85 -6.70
CA VAL A 189 10.84 -18.73 -5.24
C VAL A 189 10.23 -17.43 -4.72
N GLY A 190 9.61 -17.46 -3.54
CA GLY A 190 9.08 -16.26 -2.91
C GLY A 190 10.18 -15.37 -2.31
N VAL A 191 9.92 -14.07 -2.16
CA VAL A 191 10.82 -13.14 -1.46
C VAL A 191 11.15 -13.65 -0.05
N ALA A 192 10.14 -14.17 0.65
CA ALA A 192 10.18 -14.72 1.99
C ALA A 192 9.72 -16.19 1.96
N TYR A 193 10.49 -17.04 1.28
CA TYR A 193 10.16 -18.42 0.96
C TYR A 193 9.94 -19.37 2.15
N ASP A 194 10.31 -18.99 3.38
CA ASP A 194 9.98 -19.74 4.61
C ASP A 194 8.85 -19.07 5.42
N SER A 195 8.28 -17.97 4.93
CA SER A 195 7.10 -17.32 5.51
C SER A 195 5.86 -18.19 5.34
N LYS A 196 4.91 -18.02 6.26
CA LYS A 196 3.59 -18.60 6.12
C LYS A 196 2.67 -17.68 5.31
N ILE A 197 1.82 -18.29 4.49
CA ILE A 197 0.84 -17.58 3.67
C ILE A 197 -0.58 -17.96 4.09
N ALA A 198 -1.42 -16.96 4.31
CA ALA A 198 -2.84 -17.12 4.58
C ALA A 198 -3.67 -16.57 3.42
N GLY A 199 -4.77 -17.23 3.08
CA GLY A 199 -5.73 -16.77 2.08
C GLY A 199 -6.95 -16.15 2.74
N ILE A 200 -7.27 -14.90 2.38
CA ILE A 200 -8.52 -14.24 2.78
C ILE A 200 -9.33 -13.97 1.51
N ARG A 201 -10.24 -14.90 1.17
CA ARG A 201 -11.08 -14.81 -0.03
C ARG A 201 -12.26 -13.88 0.24
N MET A 202 -12.24 -12.71 -0.38
CA MET A 202 -13.25 -11.67 -0.15
C MET A 202 -13.66 -10.92 -1.44
N LEU A 203 -12.91 -11.03 -2.53
CA LEU A 203 -13.22 -10.33 -3.79
C LEU A 203 -14.07 -11.14 -4.77
N ASP A 204 -14.23 -12.45 -4.57
CA ASP A 204 -15.07 -13.28 -5.44
C ASP A 204 -16.55 -13.21 -5.04
N GLN A 205 -17.17 -12.04 -5.22
CA GLN A 205 -18.59 -11.82 -4.96
C GLN A 205 -19.13 -10.61 -5.74
N PRO A 206 -20.46 -10.56 -6.02
CA PRO A 206 -21.02 -9.52 -6.89
C PRO A 206 -20.95 -8.09 -6.33
N TYR A 207 -20.75 -7.93 -5.01
CA TYR A 207 -20.59 -6.65 -4.36
C TYR A 207 -19.88 -6.81 -3.01
N MET A 208 -19.15 -5.77 -2.63
CA MET A 208 -18.52 -5.63 -1.31
C MET A 208 -19.44 -4.89 -0.36
N THR A 209 -19.22 -5.09 0.94
CA THR A 209 -19.86 -4.30 2.01
C THR A 209 -18.82 -3.92 3.04
N ASP A 210 -19.07 -2.85 3.80
CA ASP A 210 -18.19 -2.35 4.88
C ASP A 210 -17.80 -3.48 5.84
N LEU A 211 -18.74 -4.36 6.20
CA LEU A 211 -18.46 -5.48 7.10
C LEU A 211 -17.58 -6.57 6.51
N ILE A 212 -17.64 -6.81 5.20
CA ILE A 212 -16.78 -7.82 4.59
C ILE A 212 -15.34 -7.30 4.61
N GLU A 213 -15.13 -6.05 4.21
CA GLU A 213 -13.82 -5.40 4.31
C GLU A 213 -13.32 -5.39 5.76
N ALA A 214 -14.14 -4.93 6.72
CA ALA A 214 -13.78 -4.89 8.14
C ALA A 214 -13.41 -6.27 8.70
N ASN A 215 -14.20 -7.30 8.39
CA ASN A 215 -13.93 -8.65 8.87
C ASN A 215 -12.68 -9.25 8.23
N SER A 216 -12.42 -8.96 6.95
CA SER A 216 -11.18 -9.37 6.27
C SER A 216 -9.95 -8.72 6.90
N MET A 217 -10.00 -7.41 7.12
CA MET A 217 -8.87 -6.66 7.71
C MET A 217 -8.64 -7.02 9.18
N GLY A 218 -9.71 -7.31 9.93
CA GLY A 218 -9.65 -7.72 11.33
C GLY A 218 -9.51 -9.24 11.54
N HIS A 219 -9.26 -10.03 10.49
CA HIS A 219 -9.21 -11.48 10.63
C HIS A 219 -7.90 -11.93 11.31
N LYS A 220 -8.00 -12.56 12.48
CA LYS A 220 -6.85 -13.17 13.20
C LYS A 220 -5.64 -12.21 13.39
N PRO A 221 -5.84 -11.00 13.96
CA PRO A 221 -4.82 -9.95 14.03
C PRO A 221 -3.61 -10.29 14.92
N HIS A 222 -3.72 -11.33 15.76
CA HIS A 222 -2.60 -11.83 16.57
C HIS A 222 -1.82 -12.98 15.92
N GLN A 223 -2.33 -13.57 14.83
CA GLN A 223 -1.64 -14.62 14.08
C GLN A 223 -1.10 -14.09 12.74
N ILE A 224 -1.86 -13.22 12.08
CA ILE A 224 -1.45 -12.56 10.85
C ILE A 224 -0.58 -11.36 11.21
N HIS A 225 0.61 -11.29 10.61
CA HIS A 225 1.54 -10.19 10.85
C HIS A 225 1.35 -9.07 9.82
N ILE A 226 1.19 -9.48 8.56
CA ILE A 226 1.12 -8.60 7.40
C ILE A 226 -0.14 -8.93 6.60
N TYR A 227 -0.92 -7.93 6.23
CA TYR A 227 -2.03 -8.05 5.30
C TYR A 227 -1.62 -7.37 3.99
N SER A 228 -1.58 -8.12 2.90
CA SER A 228 -1.30 -7.60 1.56
C SER A 228 -2.61 -7.50 0.78
N ALA A 229 -2.85 -6.34 0.18
CA ALA A 229 -4.02 -6.07 -0.63
C ALA A 229 -3.68 -5.26 -1.88
N SER A 230 -4.32 -5.65 -2.97
CA SER A 230 -4.09 -5.10 -4.30
C SER A 230 -5.43 -4.71 -4.95
N TRP A 231 -6.32 -4.13 -4.15
CA TRP A 231 -7.66 -3.70 -4.56
C TRP A 231 -7.97 -2.33 -3.98
N GLY A 232 -8.96 -1.66 -4.56
CA GLY A 232 -9.39 -0.34 -4.09
C GLY A 232 -10.71 0.08 -4.71
N PRO A 233 -11.03 1.39 -4.68
CA PRO A 233 -11.99 1.99 -5.58
C PRO A 233 -11.69 1.67 -7.06
N THR A 234 -12.59 2.05 -7.96
CA THR A 234 -12.32 1.87 -9.38
C THR A 234 -11.24 2.88 -9.79
N ASP A 235 -10.14 2.40 -10.36
CA ASP A 235 -9.04 3.22 -10.89
C ASP A 235 -9.41 3.81 -12.27
N ASP A 236 -10.44 4.67 -12.30
CA ASP A 236 -11.04 5.25 -13.51
C ASP A 236 -10.76 6.74 -13.72
N GLY A 237 -9.93 7.35 -12.87
CA GLY A 237 -9.60 8.76 -12.95
C GLY A 237 -10.75 9.67 -12.55
N LYS A 238 -11.78 9.16 -11.86
CA LYS A 238 -12.94 9.95 -11.41
C LYS A 238 -13.51 9.53 -10.07
N THR A 239 -13.29 8.29 -9.64
CA THR A 239 -13.78 7.80 -8.36
C THR A 239 -13.03 8.49 -7.20
N VAL A 240 -13.75 8.83 -6.14
CA VAL A 240 -13.19 9.25 -4.85
C VAL A 240 -13.94 8.43 -3.81
N ASP A 241 -13.27 7.45 -3.21
CA ASP A 241 -13.89 6.55 -2.23
C ASP A 241 -12.82 5.96 -1.31
N GLY A 242 -13.25 5.46 -0.16
CA GLY A 242 -12.34 4.96 0.86
C GLY A 242 -13.00 4.00 1.84
N PRO A 243 -12.26 3.58 2.86
CA PRO A 243 -12.77 2.74 3.93
C PRO A 243 -13.91 3.42 4.68
N ARG A 244 -15.00 2.67 4.88
CA ARG A 244 -16.16 3.08 5.67
C ARG A 244 -15.91 2.83 7.16
N ASN A 245 -16.86 3.21 8.02
CA ASN A 245 -16.65 3.26 9.47
C ASN A 245 -16.29 1.91 10.11
N ALA A 246 -16.81 0.77 9.64
CA ALA A 246 -16.42 -0.52 10.20
C ALA A 246 -15.02 -0.91 9.74
N THR A 247 -14.73 -0.77 8.45
CA THR A 247 -13.40 -1.00 7.87
C THR A 247 -12.33 -0.15 8.56
N MET A 248 -12.59 1.15 8.74
CA MET A 248 -11.69 2.05 9.45
C MET A 248 -11.44 1.63 10.89
N ARG A 249 -12.48 1.19 11.60
CA ARG A 249 -12.32 0.66 12.96
C ARG A 249 -11.46 -0.60 12.97
N ALA A 250 -11.62 -1.51 12.00
CA ALA A 250 -10.80 -2.71 11.90
C ALA A 250 -9.33 -2.39 11.63
N ILE A 251 -9.03 -1.45 10.72
CA ILE A 251 -7.66 -0.99 10.46
C ILE A 251 -7.05 -0.39 11.72
N VAL A 252 -7.76 0.56 12.36
CA VAL A 252 -7.30 1.23 13.59
C VAL A 252 -7.09 0.23 14.72
N GLN A 253 -7.97 -0.77 14.86
CA GLN A 253 -7.80 -1.82 15.85
C GLN A 253 -6.57 -2.68 15.52
N GLY A 254 -6.38 -3.08 14.26
CA GLY A 254 -5.24 -3.88 13.84
C GLY A 254 -3.90 -3.19 14.09
N VAL A 255 -3.76 -1.88 13.81
CA VAL A 255 -2.50 -1.15 14.07
C VAL A 255 -2.24 -0.86 15.56
N ASN A 256 -3.26 -0.91 16.42
CA ASN A 256 -3.10 -0.65 17.86
C ASN A 256 -3.05 -1.91 18.73
N GLU A 257 -3.74 -2.98 18.34
CA GLU A 257 -3.93 -4.20 19.14
C GLU A 257 -3.31 -5.45 18.49
N GLY A 258 -3.24 -5.46 17.16
CA GLY A 258 -2.68 -6.57 16.38
C GLY A 258 -1.23 -6.84 16.74
N ARG A 259 -0.77 -8.08 16.49
CA ARG A 259 0.57 -8.54 16.88
C ARG A 259 0.92 -8.20 18.35
N ASN A 260 -0.06 -8.37 19.24
CA ASN A 260 0.07 -8.11 20.68
C ASN A 260 0.46 -6.66 21.02
N GLY A 261 -0.09 -5.69 20.27
CA GLY A 261 0.15 -4.26 20.46
C GLY A 261 1.27 -3.67 19.60
N LEU A 262 2.00 -4.49 18.83
CA LEU A 262 2.99 -4.00 17.85
C LEU A 262 2.30 -3.41 16.60
N GLY A 263 1.06 -3.82 16.35
CA GLY A 263 0.25 -3.42 15.22
C GLY A 263 0.50 -4.26 13.98
N ASN A 264 -0.60 -4.65 13.31
CA ASN A 264 -0.55 -5.27 12.00
C ASN A 264 0.00 -4.32 10.94
N ILE A 265 0.68 -4.89 9.94
CA ILE A 265 1.20 -4.14 8.79
C ILE A 265 0.22 -4.33 7.63
N TYR A 266 -0.36 -3.24 7.13
CA TYR A 266 -1.22 -3.27 5.96
C TYR A 266 -0.43 -2.76 4.76
N VAL A 267 -0.19 -3.61 3.77
CA VAL A 267 0.51 -3.28 2.53
C VAL A 267 -0.52 -3.12 1.42
N TRP A 268 -0.44 -2.03 0.67
CA TRP A 268 -1.44 -1.67 -0.32
C TRP A 268 -0.77 -1.33 -1.65
N ALA A 269 -1.27 -1.91 -2.75
CA ALA A 269 -0.91 -1.44 -4.09
C ALA A 269 -1.43 -0.01 -4.28
N SER A 270 -0.68 0.89 -4.91
CA SER A 270 -1.09 2.30 -5.04
C SER A 270 -2.25 2.52 -6.01
N GLY A 271 -2.35 1.77 -7.11
CA GLY A 271 -3.34 2.04 -8.16
C GLY A 271 -2.86 1.75 -9.58
N ASP A 272 -3.77 1.33 -10.47
CA ASP A 272 -3.50 1.04 -11.89
C ASP A 272 -4.17 2.03 -12.87
N GLY A 273 -4.66 3.17 -12.39
CA GLY A 273 -5.36 4.20 -13.18
C GLY A 273 -4.45 5.05 -14.07
N GLY A 274 -3.13 4.92 -13.93
CA GLY A 274 -2.13 5.62 -14.72
C GLY A 274 -2.18 7.14 -14.51
N GLU A 275 -1.93 7.90 -15.58
CA GLU A 275 -1.81 9.37 -15.50
C GLU A 275 -3.14 10.09 -15.36
N GLU A 276 -4.25 9.38 -15.55
CA GLU A 276 -5.58 9.95 -15.49
C GLU A 276 -6.18 9.87 -14.08
N ASP A 277 -5.54 9.15 -13.15
CA ASP A 277 -5.95 9.01 -11.76
C ASP A 277 -4.88 9.47 -10.77
N ASP A 278 -5.29 9.60 -9.51
CA ASP A 278 -4.45 10.02 -8.39
C ASP A 278 -4.77 9.18 -7.15
N CYS A 279 -3.79 8.42 -6.67
CA CYS A 279 -3.99 7.51 -5.55
C CYS A 279 -4.28 8.20 -4.20
N ASN A 280 -4.21 9.54 -4.10
CA ASN A 280 -4.80 10.26 -2.97
C ASN A 280 -6.33 10.31 -2.99
N CYS A 281 -6.98 9.94 -4.09
CA CYS A 281 -8.44 9.76 -4.20
C CYS A 281 -8.88 8.34 -3.80
N ASP A 282 -7.93 7.44 -3.57
CA ASP A 282 -8.13 6.13 -2.94
C ASP A 282 -7.85 6.24 -1.42
N GLY A 283 -8.91 6.22 -0.61
CA GLY A 283 -8.79 6.31 0.84
C GLY A 283 -8.12 5.11 1.51
N TYR A 284 -7.90 4.00 0.79
CA TYR A 284 -7.10 2.87 1.27
C TYR A 284 -5.62 3.18 1.07
N ALA A 285 -5.17 3.42 -0.16
CA ALA A 285 -3.78 3.76 -0.46
C ALA A 285 -3.32 5.06 0.21
N ALA A 286 -4.21 6.05 0.38
CA ALA A 286 -3.92 7.32 1.04
C ALA A 286 -4.01 7.28 2.58
N SER A 287 -4.27 6.11 3.18
CA SER A 287 -4.34 5.96 4.63
C SER A 287 -2.95 5.95 5.27
N MET A 288 -2.76 6.69 6.36
CA MET A 288 -1.51 6.62 7.16
C MET A 288 -1.27 5.25 7.79
N TRP A 289 -2.30 4.40 7.89
CA TRP A 289 -2.21 3.06 8.46
C TRP A 289 -1.83 1.98 7.46
N THR A 290 -1.78 2.34 6.17
CA THR A 290 -1.34 1.44 5.10
C THR A 290 0.00 1.89 4.57
N ILE A 291 0.79 0.95 4.08
CA ILE A 291 2.02 1.21 3.35
C ILE A 291 1.69 1.09 1.86
N SER A 292 1.50 2.24 1.21
CA SER A 292 1.22 2.30 -0.23
C SER A 292 2.51 2.08 -1.04
N ILE A 293 2.45 1.08 -1.92
CA ILE A 293 3.55 0.59 -2.76
C ILE A 293 3.16 0.75 -4.22
N ASN A 294 3.98 1.49 -4.96
CA ASN A 294 3.86 1.64 -6.41
C ASN A 294 4.86 0.73 -7.14
N SER A 295 4.89 0.79 -8.47
CA SER A 295 5.78 -0.05 -9.27
C SER A 295 7.00 0.71 -9.82
N ALA A 296 7.99 -0.08 -10.22
CA ALA A 296 9.03 0.29 -11.15
C ALA A 296 9.24 -0.90 -12.10
N ILE A 297 9.72 -0.63 -13.31
CA ILE A 297 10.02 -1.70 -14.27
C ILE A 297 11.50 -2.07 -14.26
N ASN A 298 11.84 -3.14 -14.99
CA ASN A 298 13.16 -3.76 -15.00
C ASN A 298 14.33 -2.86 -15.43
N ASP A 299 14.07 -1.72 -16.08
CA ASP A 299 15.06 -0.72 -16.46
C ASP A 299 15.04 0.57 -15.61
N GLY A 300 14.11 0.67 -14.65
CA GLY A 300 13.96 1.80 -13.74
C GLY A 300 12.90 2.83 -14.14
N GLN A 301 12.21 2.66 -15.26
CA GLN A 301 11.05 3.51 -15.57
C GLN A 301 9.88 3.25 -14.61
N ASN A 302 8.97 4.21 -14.51
CA ASN A 302 7.63 3.96 -13.98
C ASN A 302 6.85 3.07 -14.97
N ALA A 303 5.92 2.27 -14.47
CA ALA A 303 4.96 1.59 -15.31
C ALA A 303 3.89 2.57 -15.82
N HIS A 304 3.28 2.24 -16.96
CA HIS A 304 2.28 3.11 -17.60
C HIS A 304 0.94 3.17 -16.85
N TYR A 305 0.68 2.21 -15.97
CA TYR A 305 -0.50 2.14 -15.11
C TYR A 305 -0.26 2.77 -13.73
N ASP A 306 0.98 3.13 -13.38
CA ASP A 306 1.27 3.69 -12.06
C ASP A 306 0.55 5.03 -11.87
N GLU A 307 -0.21 5.11 -10.78
CA GLU A 307 -0.78 6.36 -10.30
C GLU A 307 0.25 7.17 -9.50
N SER A 308 0.23 8.50 -9.63
CA SER A 308 1.05 9.38 -8.81
C SER A 308 0.27 9.84 -7.58
N CYS A 309 0.89 9.81 -6.40
CA CYS A 309 0.34 10.48 -5.23
C CYS A 309 1.41 10.73 -4.16
N SER A 310 1.14 11.69 -3.28
CA SER A 310 2.04 12.01 -2.16
C SER A 310 1.95 11.03 -0.99
N SER A 311 1.01 10.10 -1.01
CA SER A 311 0.83 9.06 0.00
C SER A 311 1.71 7.82 -0.22
N THR A 312 2.16 7.57 -1.44
CA THR A 312 3.08 6.47 -1.78
C THR A 312 4.36 6.56 -0.96
N LEU A 313 4.69 5.48 -0.24
CA LEU A 313 5.87 5.45 0.63
C LEU A 313 7.11 4.93 -0.11
N ALA A 314 6.93 3.93 -0.97
CA ALA A 314 8.01 3.30 -1.73
C ALA A 314 7.46 2.61 -2.99
N SER A 315 8.37 2.03 -3.77
CA SER A 315 8.03 1.11 -4.85
C SER A 315 8.68 -0.25 -4.66
N THR A 316 8.19 -1.23 -5.39
CA THR A 316 8.95 -2.43 -5.76
C THR A 316 8.83 -2.63 -7.26
N PHE A 317 8.98 -3.85 -7.77
CA PHE A 317 8.96 -4.13 -9.19
C PHE A 317 7.63 -4.68 -9.65
N SER A 318 7.35 -4.47 -10.94
CA SER A 318 6.26 -5.12 -11.65
C SER A 318 6.63 -5.24 -13.13
N ASN A 319 5.70 -5.74 -13.95
CA ASN A 319 5.92 -6.05 -15.35
C ASN A 319 6.61 -4.90 -16.12
N GLY A 320 7.73 -5.24 -16.75
CA GLY A 320 8.53 -4.28 -17.48
C GLY A 320 8.12 -4.04 -18.93
N ALA A 321 7.75 -2.81 -19.27
CA ALA A 321 7.49 -2.39 -20.64
C ALA A 321 6.53 -3.34 -21.41
N LYS A 322 6.63 -3.40 -22.74
CA LYS A 322 5.75 -4.19 -23.62
C LYS A 322 6.21 -5.65 -23.79
N ASP A 323 7.34 -6.04 -23.19
CA ASP A 323 7.88 -7.39 -23.35
C ASP A 323 7.11 -8.37 -22.45
N PRO A 324 6.49 -9.44 -23.00
CA PRO A 324 5.85 -10.44 -22.16
C PRO A 324 6.84 -11.25 -21.29
N ASN A 325 8.15 -11.18 -21.55
CA ASN A 325 9.20 -11.89 -20.81
C ASN A 325 9.75 -11.12 -19.60
N THR A 326 9.26 -9.91 -19.34
CA THR A 326 9.64 -9.04 -18.21
C THR A 326 8.49 -8.90 -17.21
N GLY A 327 7.46 -9.74 -17.30
CA GLY A 327 6.44 -9.86 -16.27
C GLY A 327 7.00 -10.44 -14.97
N VAL A 328 6.18 -10.41 -13.93
CA VAL A 328 6.51 -11.05 -12.66
C VAL A 328 6.23 -12.54 -12.78
N ALA A 329 7.30 -13.33 -12.60
CA ALA A 329 7.22 -14.79 -12.56
C ALA A 329 6.81 -15.27 -11.16
N THR A 330 5.75 -16.06 -11.07
CA THR A 330 5.15 -16.55 -9.81
C THR A 330 4.23 -17.76 -10.05
N THR A 331 3.60 -18.28 -9.00
CA THR A 331 2.59 -19.34 -9.02
C THR A 331 1.30 -18.88 -9.71
N ASP A 332 0.52 -19.82 -10.24
CA ASP A 332 -0.79 -19.59 -10.86
C ASP A 332 -1.75 -20.75 -10.52
N LEU A 333 -3.04 -20.58 -10.80
CA LEU A 333 -4.05 -21.58 -10.39
C LEU A 333 -3.76 -23.00 -10.91
N TYR A 334 -4.14 -23.99 -10.10
CA TYR A 334 -4.17 -25.40 -10.44
C TYR A 334 -2.77 -25.98 -10.67
N GLY A 335 -1.82 -25.57 -9.82
CA GLY A 335 -0.44 -26.04 -9.87
C GLY A 335 0.36 -25.52 -11.06
N LYS A 336 -0.06 -24.41 -11.69
CA LYS A 336 0.63 -23.80 -12.83
C LYS A 336 1.53 -22.67 -12.37
N CYS A 337 2.37 -22.20 -13.28
CA CYS A 337 3.20 -21.01 -13.08
C CYS A 337 2.86 -19.97 -14.15
N THR A 338 3.10 -18.70 -13.85
CA THR A 338 2.97 -17.60 -14.81
C THR A 338 4.25 -16.78 -14.83
N THR A 339 4.54 -16.14 -15.97
CA THR A 339 5.62 -15.17 -16.16
C THR A 339 5.08 -13.79 -16.50
N THR A 340 3.77 -13.60 -16.35
CA THR A 340 3.04 -12.45 -16.91
C THR A 340 2.23 -11.68 -15.87
N HIS A 341 2.44 -11.96 -14.57
CA HIS A 341 1.82 -11.13 -13.54
C HIS A 341 2.34 -9.68 -13.65
N SER A 342 1.47 -8.72 -13.37
CA SER A 342 1.67 -7.30 -13.72
C SER A 342 0.75 -6.41 -12.88
N GLY A 343 0.95 -5.09 -12.97
CA GLY A 343 0.17 -4.11 -12.20
C GLY A 343 0.87 -3.77 -10.89
N THR A 344 0.44 -2.69 -10.24
CA THR A 344 0.85 -2.39 -8.85
C THR A 344 0.49 -3.52 -7.88
N SER A 345 -0.40 -4.41 -8.30
CA SER A 345 -0.77 -5.62 -7.59
C SER A 345 0.33 -6.67 -7.41
N ALA A 346 1.35 -6.67 -8.28
CA ALA A 346 2.57 -7.48 -8.12
C ALA A 346 3.56 -6.80 -7.16
N ALA A 347 3.56 -5.46 -7.13
CA ALA A 347 4.48 -4.71 -6.29
C ALA A 347 4.17 -4.87 -4.77
N ALA A 348 2.88 -4.81 -4.39
CA ALA A 348 2.50 -4.93 -2.98
C ALA A 348 2.87 -6.29 -2.31
N PRO A 349 2.70 -7.45 -2.97
CA PRO A 349 3.20 -8.73 -2.46
C PRO A 349 4.72 -8.81 -2.30
N GLU A 350 5.49 -8.29 -3.26
CA GLU A 350 6.96 -8.20 -3.12
C GLU A 350 7.35 -7.43 -1.85
N ALA A 351 6.72 -6.27 -1.61
CA ALA A 351 6.92 -5.48 -0.40
C ALA A 351 6.52 -6.23 0.88
N ALA A 352 5.38 -6.94 0.86
CA ALA A 352 4.94 -7.77 1.97
C ALA A 352 5.96 -8.89 2.29
N GLY A 353 6.60 -9.48 1.27
CA GLY A 353 7.72 -10.40 1.44
C GLY A 353 8.91 -9.75 2.13
N ILE A 354 9.33 -8.56 1.70
CA ILE A 354 10.44 -7.83 2.33
C ILE A 354 10.13 -7.49 3.79
N PHE A 355 8.90 -7.07 4.10
CA PHE A 355 8.50 -6.81 5.49
C PHE A 355 8.49 -8.09 6.32
N ALA A 356 8.19 -9.25 5.74
CA ALA A 356 8.32 -10.53 6.45
C ALA A 356 9.79 -10.84 6.78
N LEU A 357 10.73 -10.56 5.87
CA LEU A 357 12.17 -10.67 6.16
C LEU A 357 12.58 -9.72 7.30
N ALA A 358 12.10 -8.47 7.29
CA ALA A 358 12.37 -7.51 8.35
C ALA A 358 11.82 -7.94 9.71
N LEU A 359 10.61 -8.51 9.74
CA LEU A 359 9.99 -9.04 10.96
C LEU A 359 10.67 -10.29 11.52
N GLU A 360 11.20 -11.17 10.67
CA GLU A 360 12.04 -12.27 11.17
C GLU A 360 13.32 -11.72 11.79
N ALA A 361 13.94 -10.72 11.15
CA ALA A 361 15.17 -10.10 11.64
C ALA A 361 14.97 -9.36 12.98
N ASN A 362 13.78 -8.79 13.20
CA ASN A 362 13.39 -8.15 14.44
C ASN A 362 11.86 -8.26 14.66
N PRO A 363 11.40 -9.20 15.51
CA PRO A 363 9.97 -9.43 15.73
C PRO A 363 9.27 -8.31 16.51
N ASP A 364 10.03 -7.43 17.18
CA ASP A 364 9.52 -6.33 18.00
C ASP A 364 9.23 -5.07 17.19
N LEU A 365 9.47 -5.08 15.87
CA LEU A 365 9.14 -3.95 15.00
C LEU A 365 7.63 -3.68 15.00
N THR A 366 7.26 -2.44 15.31
CA THR A 366 5.89 -1.95 15.19
C THR A 366 5.52 -1.66 13.73
N TRP A 367 4.23 -1.48 13.45
CA TRP A 367 3.77 -1.07 12.12
C TRP A 367 4.42 0.25 11.63
N ARG A 368 4.71 1.17 12.56
CA ARG A 368 5.45 2.43 12.27
C ARG A 368 6.91 2.19 12.01
N ASP A 369 7.56 1.33 12.79
CA ASP A 369 8.97 1.01 12.59
C ASP A 369 9.22 0.49 11.17
N ILE A 370 8.30 -0.31 10.63
CA ILE A 370 8.36 -0.78 9.24
C ILE A 370 8.27 0.38 8.24
N GLN A 371 7.39 1.37 8.46
CA GLN A 371 7.34 2.56 7.61
C GLN A 371 8.63 3.39 7.70
N HIS A 372 9.17 3.58 8.90
CA HIS A 372 10.46 4.27 9.08
C HIS A 372 11.61 3.53 8.38
N LEU A 373 11.68 2.20 8.51
CA LEU A 373 12.65 1.38 7.80
C LEU A 373 12.52 1.56 6.29
N THR A 374 11.29 1.48 5.75
CA THR A 374 11.00 1.74 4.33
C THR A 374 11.57 3.07 3.87
N VAL A 375 11.27 4.17 4.55
CA VAL A 375 11.78 5.51 4.19
C VAL A 375 13.31 5.54 4.16
N LEU A 376 13.94 4.96 5.19
CA LEU A 376 15.38 5.03 5.41
C LEU A 376 16.20 4.07 4.53
N THR A 377 15.61 2.99 4.04
CA THR A 377 16.34 1.96 3.27
C THR A 377 15.96 1.92 1.79
N SER A 378 14.82 2.48 1.39
CA SER A 378 14.45 2.57 -0.04
C SER A 378 15.51 3.33 -0.84
N LYS A 379 15.69 2.93 -2.10
CA LYS A 379 16.72 3.44 -3.00
C LYS A 379 16.10 4.02 -4.26
N ARG A 380 16.54 5.24 -4.60
CA ARG A 380 16.24 5.89 -5.87
C ARG A 380 16.82 5.15 -7.10
N ASN A 381 17.85 4.33 -6.92
CA ASN A 381 18.75 3.81 -7.97
C ASN A 381 18.12 3.66 -9.37
N SER A 382 18.61 4.46 -10.32
CA SER A 382 18.20 4.41 -11.73
C SER A 382 16.69 4.60 -12.00
N LEU A 383 15.91 5.03 -11.01
CA LEU A 383 14.48 5.28 -11.17
C LEU A 383 14.20 6.63 -11.82
N PHE A 384 13.34 6.64 -12.83
CA PHE A 384 12.93 7.86 -13.51
C PHE A 384 11.51 7.75 -14.08
N ASP A 385 10.83 8.90 -14.14
CA ASP A 385 9.56 9.02 -14.85
C ASP A 385 9.84 9.12 -16.35
N ALA A 386 9.38 8.13 -17.12
CA ALA A 386 9.59 8.06 -18.57
C ALA A 386 9.03 9.29 -19.31
N LYS A 387 8.06 10.00 -18.71
CA LYS A 387 7.42 11.19 -19.28
C LYS A 387 7.88 12.51 -18.64
N ASN A 388 8.85 12.49 -17.73
CA ASN A 388 9.37 13.69 -17.05
C ASN A 388 8.29 14.57 -16.39
N ARG A 389 7.22 13.98 -15.86
CA ARG A 389 6.15 14.70 -15.14
C ARG A 389 6.55 14.94 -13.68
N PHE A 390 7.16 13.93 -13.05
CA PHE A 390 7.58 13.97 -11.65
C PHE A 390 9.09 13.81 -11.51
N HIS A 391 9.72 14.80 -10.87
CA HIS A 391 11.17 14.83 -10.64
C HIS A 391 11.48 14.48 -9.19
N TRP A 392 12.60 13.78 -8.98
CA TRP A 392 13.15 13.56 -7.65
C TRP A 392 13.45 14.89 -6.96
N THR A 393 12.90 15.07 -5.77
CA THR A 393 13.01 16.28 -4.96
C THR A 393 13.56 15.91 -3.59
N MET A 394 14.39 16.78 -3.01
CA MET A 394 14.83 16.62 -1.62
C MET A 394 13.91 17.38 -0.70
N ASN A 395 13.52 16.73 0.40
CA ASN A 395 12.76 17.36 1.45
C ASN A 395 13.66 18.18 2.40
N GLY A 396 13.06 18.84 3.40
CA GLY A 396 13.74 19.75 4.32
C GLY A 396 14.82 19.11 5.20
N VAL A 397 14.82 17.78 5.34
CA VAL A 397 15.85 17.04 6.09
C VAL A 397 16.79 16.26 5.17
N GLY A 398 16.71 16.47 3.86
CA GLY A 398 17.62 15.89 2.88
C GLY A 398 17.23 14.50 2.37
N LEU A 399 15.98 14.06 2.60
CA LEU A 399 15.47 12.82 2.00
C LEU A 399 14.95 13.08 0.58
N GLU A 400 15.43 12.31 -0.39
CA GLU A 400 14.87 12.30 -1.75
C GLU A 400 13.53 11.55 -1.80
N PHE A 401 12.55 12.14 -2.49
CA PHE A 401 11.25 11.53 -2.78
C PHE A 401 10.79 11.84 -4.21
N ASN A 402 9.81 11.07 -4.69
CA ASN A 402 9.11 11.25 -5.96
C ASN A 402 7.66 10.76 -5.84
N HIS A 403 6.69 11.45 -6.47
CA HIS A 403 5.26 11.08 -6.41
C HIS A 403 4.92 9.71 -7.03
N LEU A 404 5.77 9.17 -7.91
CA LEU A 404 5.61 7.82 -8.46
C LEU A 404 6.34 6.79 -7.62
N PHE A 405 7.53 7.11 -7.10
CA PHE A 405 8.40 6.13 -6.46
C PHE A 405 8.47 6.19 -4.94
N GLY A 406 7.74 7.13 -4.31
CA GLY A 406 7.89 7.45 -2.90
C GLY A 406 9.36 7.79 -2.58
N PHE A 407 9.92 7.14 -1.56
CA PHE A 407 11.33 7.25 -1.20
C PHE A 407 12.27 6.33 -2.01
N GLY A 408 11.75 5.60 -3.00
CA GLY A 408 12.48 4.69 -3.88
C GLY A 408 12.06 3.22 -3.75
N VAL A 409 12.75 2.35 -4.48
CA VAL A 409 12.51 0.91 -4.44
C VAL A 409 13.03 0.31 -3.14
N LEU A 410 12.28 -0.63 -2.54
CA LEU A 410 12.70 -1.34 -1.34
C LEU A 410 14.03 -2.11 -1.52
N ASP A 411 14.83 -2.13 -0.47
CA ASP A 411 16.09 -2.90 -0.40
C ASP A 411 16.00 -3.89 0.75
N ALA A 412 15.78 -5.17 0.44
CA ALA A 412 15.59 -6.22 1.44
C ALA A 412 16.83 -6.41 2.32
N GLY A 413 18.02 -6.50 1.73
CA GLY A 413 19.27 -6.65 2.49
C GLY A 413 19.54 -5.45 3.40
N GLY A 414 19.32 -4.23 2.90
CA GLY A 414 19.45 -2.99 3.67
C GLY A 414 18.44 -2.90 4.81
N MET A 415 17.18 -3.26 4.54
CA MET A 415 16.10 -3.26 5.53
C MET A 415 16.36 -4.26 6.65
N VAL A 416 16.73 -5.51 6.32
CA VAL A 416 17.09 -6.55 7.31
C VAL A 416 18.30 -6.11 8.15
N THR A 417 19.31 -5.51 7.52
CA THR A 417 20.50 -5.02 8.24
C THR A 417 20.14 -3.92 9.24
N LEU A 418 19.26 -2.98 8.86
CA LEU A 418 18.82 -1.90 9.74
C LEU A 418 17.83 -2.39 10.81
N ALA A 419 16.96 -3.35 10.48
CA ALA A 419 16.02 -3.98 11.42
C ALA A 419 16.72 -4.64 12.62
N LYS A 420 17.83 -5.35 12.39
CA LYS A 420 18.61 -6.03 13.45
C LYS A 420 19.17 -5.10 14.53
N GLN A 421 19.38 -3.84 14.20
CA GLN A 421 19.88 -2.81 15.12
C GLN A 421 18.79 -1.78 15.49
N TRP A 422 17.56 -2.01 15.04
CA TRP A 422 16.48 -1.06 15.18
C TRP A 422 16.03 -0.96 16.65
N HIS A 423 15.79 0.28 17.05
CA HIS A 423 15.16 0.61 18.32
C HIS A 423 13.84 1.29 17.99
N THR A 424 12.75 0.80 18.56
CA THR A 424 11.39 1.30 18.30
C THR A 424 11.32 2.81 18.43
N VAL A 425 10.69 3.46 17.45
CA VAL A 425 10.51 4.90 17.46
C VAL A 425 9.62 5.34 18.64
N PRO A 426 9.76 6.58 19.14
CA PRO A 426 8.92 7.10 20.21
C PRO A 426 7.42 7.02 19.90
N ALA A 427 6.60 7.18 20.94
CA ALA A 427 5.15 7.19 20.82
C ALA A 427 4.67 8.20 19.75
N ARG A 428 3.66 7.79 18.99
CA ARG A 428 3.01 8.62 17.97
C ARG A 428 2.06 9.61 18.63
N TYR A 429 2.10 10.85 18.17
CA TYR A 429 1.15 11.90 18.49
C TYR A 429 0.46 12.40 17.23
N HIS A 430 -0.70 13.04 17.40
CA HIS A 430 -1.37 13.77 16.34
C HIS A 430 -1.71 15.17 16.85
N CYS A 431 -1.39 16.20 16.09
CA CYS A 431 -1.69 17.59 16.39
C CYS A 431 -2.67 18.13 15.36
N ASP A 432 -3.82 18.63 15.84
CA ASP A 432 -4.72 19.48 15.04
C ASP A 432 -4.09 20.86 14.91
N ALA A 433 -3.35 21.06 13.83
CA ALA A 433 -2.37 22.15 13.69
C ALA A 433 -2.97 23.47 13.20
N GLY A 434 -4.28 23.52 12.96
CA GLY A 434 -5.01 24.71 12.55
C GLY A 434 -6.11 24.39 11.55
N VAL A 435 -7.08 25.31 11.45
CA VAL A 435 -8.20 25.21 10.51
C VAL A 435 -8.52 26.57 9.89
N ILE A 436 -8.92 26.55 8.61
CA ILE A 436 -9.56 27.67 7.92
C ILE A 436 -10.94 27.19 7.46
N GLU A 437 -12.00 27.73 8.05
CA GLU A 437 -13.40 27.35 7.76
C GLU A 437 -14.14 28.36 6.87
N GLN A 438 -13.45 29.42 6.45
CA GLN A 438 -14.05 30.45 5.61
C GLN A 438 -13.96 30.05 4.12
N PRO A 439 -15.06 30.13 3.35
CA PRO A 439 -15.02 29.84 1.92
C PRO A 439 -14.17 30.85 1.13
N HIS A 440 -13.25 30.34 0.31
CA HIS A 440 -12.40 31.12 -0.57
C HIS A 440 -12.63 30.72 -2.03
N PRO A 441 -12.91 31.68 -2.93
CA PRO A 441 -13.15 31.37 -4.34
C PRO A 441 -11.85 31.02 -5.06
N ILE A 442 -11.91 29.99 -5.91
CA ILE A 442 -10.85 29.55 -6.81
C ILE A 442 -11.25 29.96 -8.23
N TYR A 443 -10.34 30.57 -8.98
CA TYR A 443 -10.58 31.04 -10.34
C TYR A 443 -9.52 30.50 -11.29
N SER A 444 -9.87 30.30 -12.57
CA SER A 444 -8.88 30.01 -13.62
C SER A 444 -7.84 31.13 -13.78
N GLY A 445 -6.62 30.74 -14.16
CA GLY A 445 -5.53 31.67 -14.47
C GLY A 445 -4.78 32.25 -13.27
N ARG A 446 -5.16 31.91 -12.03
CA ARG A 446 -4.43 32.25 -10.81
C ARG A 446 -4.51 31.15 -9.75
N SER A 447 -3.48 31.04 -8.92
CA SER A 447 -3.51 30.17 -7.75
C SER A 447 -4.09 30.91 -6.54
N LEU A 448 -4.94 30.23 -5.78
CA LEU A 448 -5.30 30.60 -4.41
C LEU A 448 -4.21 30.09 -3.47
N PHE A 449 -3.72 30.95 -2.58
CA PHE A 449 -2.78 30.58 -1.52
C PHE A 449 -3.41 30.86 -0.16
N LEU A 450 -3.47 29.85 0.70
CA LEU A 450 -3.84 29.99 2.10
C LEU A 450 -2.64 29.62 2.98
N GLU A 451 -2.54 30.27 4.13
CA GLU A 451 -1.45 30.04 5.08
C GLU A 451 -1.99 29.72 6.48
N LEU A 452 -1.43 28.68 7.10
CA LEU A 452 -1.67 28.31 8.49
C LEU A 452 -0.36 28.40 9.26
N LYS A 453 -0.30 29.27 10.28
CA LYS A 453 0.82 29.33 11.20
C LYS A 453 0.54 28.42 12.40
N THR A 454 1.44 27.49 12.66
CA THR A 454 1.31 26.52 13.76
C THR A 454 2.60 26.41 14.56
N ASP A 455 2.46 26.19 15.87
CA ASP A 455 3.54 25.74 16.75
C ASP A 455 3.53 24.22 16.95
N ALA A 456 2.74 23.49 16.15
CA ALA A 456 2.60 22.03 16.20
C ALA A 456 2.23 21.50 17.60
N CYS A 457 1.31 22.20 18.26
CA CYS A 457 0.77 21.84 19.57
C CYS A 457 1.83 21.84 20.68
N LYS A 458 2.80 22.77 20.60
CA LYS A 458 3.90 22.87 21.54
C LYS A 458 3.41 22.96 22.99
N GLY A 459 3.94 22.10 23.86
CA GLY A 459 3.61 22.08 25.29
C GLY A 459 2.33 21.32 25.65
N SER A 460 1.58 20.80 24.68
CA SER A 460 0.43 19.93 24.94
C SER A 460 0.84 18.44 25.00
N ASN A 461 -0.13 17.58 25.28
CA ASN A 461 -0.02 16.11 25.16
C ASN A 461 -0.14 15.59 23.72
N THR A 462 -0.29 16.48 22.73
CA THR A 462 -0.41 16.20 21.29
C THR A 462 0.74 16.80 20.47
N GLU A 463 1.77 17.33 21.14
CA GLU A 463 2.93 17.97 20.52
C GLU A 463 3.65 17.05 19.51
N VAL A 464 3.92 17.59 18.32
CA VAL A 464 4.68 16.92 17.26
C VAL A 464 5.90 17.76 16.89
N ASN A 465 7.09 17.18 16.99
CA ASN A 465 8.36 17.83 16.65
C ASN A 465 9.01 17.24 15.39
N TYR A 466 8.76 15.97 15.10
CA TYR A 466 9.35 15.25 13.97
C TYR A 466 8.24 14.56 13.19
N LEU A 467 8.06 14.93 11.93
CA LEU A 467 6.95 14.48 11.10
C LEU A 467 7.09 13.03 10.62
N GLU A 468 5.95 12.35 10.51
CA GLU A 468 5.75 11.10 9.79
C GLU A 468 4.75 11.34 8.64
N HIS A 469 3.48 11.55 8.99
CA HIS A 469 2.40 11.80 8.03
C HIS A 469 1.82 13.20 8.21
N VAL A 470 1.40 13.81 7.12
CA VAL A 470 0.67 15.08 7.13
C VAL A 470 -0.64 14.89 6.38
N GLN A 471 -1.75 15.30 6.98
CA GLN A 471 -3.05 15.32 6.32
C GLN A 471 -3.55 16.75 6.14
N ALA A 472 -3.99 17.07 4.93
CA ALA A 472 -4.79 18.25 4.61
C ALA A 472 -6.23 17.80 4.39
N VAL A 473 -7.05 17.95 5.43
CA VAL A 473 -8.47 17.61 5.37
C VAL A 473 -9.22 18.76 4.71
N ILE A 474 -9.70 18.53 3.49
CA ILE A 474 -10.24 19.59 2.62
C ILE A 474 -11.70 19.34 2.28
N SER A 475 -12.49 20.40 2.40
CA SER A 475 -13.81 20.49 1.76
C SER A 475 -13.70 21.50 0.62
N ALA A 476 -14.03 21.09 -0.60
CA ALA A 476 -13.95 21.94 -1.79
C ALA A 476 -15.02 21.56 -2.80
N ASN A 477 -15.52 22.54 -3.56
CA ASN A 477 -16.34 22.30 -4.73
C ASN A 477 -15.73 22.95 -5.97
N ALA A 478 -16.10 22.44 -7.14
CA ALA A 478 -15.65 22.98 -8.41
C ALA A 478 -16.72 22.74 -9.47
N SER A 479 -16.75 23.61 -10.49
CA SER A 479 -17.55 23.39 -11.69
C SER A 479 -17.07 22.17 -12.49
N ARG A 480 -15.84 21.72 -12.24
CA ARG A 480 -15.31 20.41 -12.63
C ARG A 480 -14.19 19.98 -11.67
N ARG A 481 -14.43 18.96 -10.85
CA ARG A 481 -13.50 18.51 -9.80
C ARG A 481 -12.16 18.04 -10.35
N GLY A 482 -12.14 17.33 -11.48
CA GLY A 482 -10.92 16.82 -12.10
C GLY A 482 -9.92 17.86 -12.59
N ASP A 483 -10.36 19.12 -12.72
CA ASP A 483 -9.47 20.20 -13.13
C ASP A 483 -8.81 20.89 -11.92
N LEU A 484 -9.20 20.55 -10.68
CA LEU A 484 -8.63 21.11 -9.45
C LEU A 484 -7.30 20.42 -9.13
N GLU A 485 -6.25 21.21 -8.93
CA GLU A 485 -4.98 20.76 -8.37
C GLU A 485 -4.78 21.36 -6.98
N LEU A 486 -4.24 20.57 -6.07
CA LEU A 486 -3.95 20.97 -4.69
C LEU A 486 -2.51 20.65 -4.34
N PHE A 487 -1.85 21.60 -3.67
CA PHE A 487 -0.49 21.43 -3.16
C PHE A 487 -0.38 21.91 -1.72
N VAL A 488 0.38 21.19 -0.91
CA VAL A 488 0.74 21.60 0.45
C VAL A 488 2.24 21.79 0.54
N THR A 489 2.67 22.91 1.11
CA THR A 489 4.09 23.22 1.34
C THR A 489 4.38 23.29 2.82
N SER A 490 5.38 22.53 3.28
CA SER A 490 5.83 22.53 4.67
C SER A 490 6.62 23.80 5.02
N PRO A 491 6.78 24.11 6.32
CA PRO A 491 7.61 25.22 6.77
C PRO A 491 9.08 25.11 6.34
N MET A 492 9.57 23.90 6.06
CA MET A 492 10.92 23.65 5.55
C MET A 492 11.03 23.76 4.02
N GLY A 493 9.94 24.11 3.33
CA GLY A 493 9.92 24.36 1.88
C GLY A 493 9.54 23.17 1.01
N THR A 494 9.21 22.01 1.61
CA THR A 494 8.83 20.82 0.85
C THR A 494 7.43 20.95 0.31
N ARG A 495 7.30 21.06 -1.01
CA ARG A 495 6.03 21.21 -1.72
C ARG A 495 5.55 19.86 -2.25
N SER A 496 4.41 19.39 -1.75
CA SER A 496 3.74 18.15 -2.16
C SER A 496 2.51 18.46 -3.00
N MET A 497 2.44 17.94 -4.23
CA MET A 497 1.16 17.80 -4.93
C MET A 497 0.34 16.73 -4.21
N ILE A 498 -0.81 17.13 -3.66
CA ILE A 498 -1.71 16.25 -2.92
C ILE A 498 -2.96 15.89 -3.73
N LEU A 499 -3.23 16.62 -4.81
CA LEU A 499 -4.20 16.26 -5.85
C LEU A 499 -3.68 16.78 -7.19
N SER A 500 -3.46 15.85 -8.11
CA SER A 500 -3.17 16.11 -9.52
C SER A 500 -4.45 16.27 -10.34
N ARG A 501 -4.30 16.80 -11.56
CA ARG A 501 -5.41 16.90 -12.52
C ARG A 501 -5.82 15.49 -12.96
N ARG A 502 -7.12 15.19 -12.89
CA ARG A 502 -7.71 13.93 -13.34
C ARG A 502 -8.65 14.18 -14.51
N ALA A 503 -8.22 13.84 -15.73
CA ALA A 503 -8.94 14.29 -16.92
C ALA A 503 -10.31 13.62 -17.10
N ASN A 504 -10.57 12.48 -16.45
CA ASN A 504 -11.85 11.78 -16.52
C ASN A 504 -12.87 12.24 -15.45
N ASP A 505 -12.44 12.97 -14.43
CA ASP A 505 -13.30 13.43 -13.33
C ASP A 505 -14.11 14.68 -13.71
N ASP A 506 -15.32 14.45 -14.21
CA ASP A 506 -16.29 15.48 -14.61
C ASP A 506 -17.29 15.87 -13.52
N ASP A 507 -17.03 15.49 -12.26
CA ASP A 507 -17.89 15.84 -11.13
C ASP A 507 -18.04 17.36 -10.99
N HIS A 508 -19.28 17.81 -10.88
CA HIS A 508 -19.67 19.21 -10.71
C HIS A 508 -20.67 19.36 -9.54
N ARG A 509 -20.85 18.32 -8.73
CA ARG A 509 -21.90 18.24 -7.71
C ARG A 509 -21.34 17.96 -6.33
N ASP A 510 -20.49 16.96 -6.22
CA ASP A 510 -20.11 16.39 -4.93
C ASP A 510 -18.86 17.09 -4.35
N GLY A 511 -17.89 17.41 -5.20
CA GLY A 511 -16.62 17.99 -4.79
C GLY A 511 -15.83 17.04 -3.89
N PHE A 512 -15.14 17.61 -2.91
CA PHE A 512 -14.54 16.93 -1.77
C PHE A 512 -15.22 17.39 -0.49
N THR A 513 -15.56 16.46 0.39
CA THR A 513 -16.14 16.76 1.71
C THR A 513 -15.25 16.16 2.78
N LYS A 514 -14.53 17.00 3.52
CA LYS A 514 -13.58 16.59 4.56
C LYS A 514 -12.67 15.45 4.11
N TRP A 515 -12.18 15.52 2.87
CA TRP A 515 -11.33 14.49 2.29
C TRP A 515 -9.90 14.64 2.85
N PRO A 516 -9.33 13.60 3.49
CA PRO A 516 -8.04 13.70 4.18
C PRO A 516 -6.88 13.41 3.22
N PHE A 517 -6.59 14.35 2.31
CA PHE A 517 -5.41 14.24 1.43
C PHE A 517 -4.13 14.08 2.27
N MET A 518 -3.27 13.13 1.92
CA MET A 518 -2.12 12.74 2.74
C MET A 518 -0.80 12.93 1.99
N THR A 519 0.25 13.36 2.71
CA THR A 519 1.63 13.34 2.19
C THR A 519 2.61 12.74 3.19
N THR A 520 3.54 11.93 2.68
CA THR A 520 4.71 11.40 3.38
C THR A 520 6.00 12.16 3.04
N HIS A 521 5.97 13.10 2.09
CA HIS A 521 7.19 13.73 1.56
C HIS A 521 7.95 14.58 2.59
N SER A 522 7.26 15.09 3.60
CA SER A 522 7.85 15.83 4.72
C SER A 522 8.31 14.93 5.88
N TRP A 523 8.49 13.63 5.65
CA TRP A 523 8.98 12.71 6.68
C TRP A 523 10.29 13.19 7.31
N GLY A 524 10.32 13.21 8.64
CA GLY A 524 11.44 13.67 9.44
C GLY A 524 11.56 15.19 9.60
N GLU A 525 10.77 15.99 8.88
CA GLU A 525 10.80 17.46 8.97
C GLU A 525 10.23 18.01 10.27
N TYR A 526 10.54 19.28 10.52
CA TYR A 526 9.99 20.04 11.64
C TYR A 526 8.71 20.77 11.22
N PRO A 527 7.60 20.58 11.95
CA PRO A 527 6.32 21.14 11.54
C PRO A 527 6.06 22.59 11.95
N HIS A 528 6.93 23.18 12.76
CA HIS A 528 6.73 24.52 13.30
C HIS A 528 6.92 25.59 12.23
N GLY A 529 5.98 26.51 12.10
CA GLY A 529 6.05 27.62 11.16
C GLY A 529 4.81 27.74 10.31
N VAL A 530 4.98 28.19 9.07
CA VAL A 530 3.88 28.48 8.15
C VAL A 530 3.73 27.34 7.15
N TRP A 531 2.58 26.69 7.18
CA TRP A 531 2.12 25.77 6.15
C TRP A 531 1.33 26.52 5.09
N LYS A 532 1.52 26.15 3.82
CA LYS A 532 0.82 26.79 2.70
C LYS A 532 0.01 25.78 1.92
N LEU A 533 -1.27 26.08 1.68
CA LEU A 533 -2.12 25.36 0.73
C LEU A 533 -2.23 26.20 -0.54
N GLU A 534 -1.89 25.59 -1.68
CA GLU A 534 -2.15 26.14 -3.00
C GLU A 534 -3.28 25.37 -3.66
N ALA A 535 -4.30 26.09 -4.13
CA ALA A 535 -5.38 25.54 -4.93
C ALA A 535 -5.47 26.26 -6.27
N ARG A 536 -5.51 25.52 -7.38
CA ARG A 536 -5.59 26.10 -8.73
C ARG A 536 -6.34 25.20 -9.69
N PHE A 537 -6.80 25.76 -10.81
CA PHE A 537 -7.35 24.98 -11.90
C PHE A 537 -6.32 24.74 -13.00
N ASN A 538 -6.14 23.49 -13.40
CA ASN A 538 -5.39 23.08 -14.58
C ASN A 538 -6.36 22.69 -15.70
N SER A 539 -6.82 23.70 -16.45
CA SER A 539 -7.78 23.54 -17.55
C SER A 539 -7.64 24.68 -18.56
N ALA A 540 -7.81 24.36 -19.84
CA ALA A 540 -7.93 25.35 -20.90
C ALA A 540 -9.28 26.09 -20.87
N GLN A 541 -10.33 25.43 -20.37
CA GLN A 541 -11.66 26.02 -20.21
C GLN A 541 -11.76 26.73 -18.85
N PRO A 542 -12.44 27.90 -18.78
CA PRO A 542 -12.68 28.59 -17.51
C PRO A 542 -13.42 27.69 -16.51
N ARG A 543 -12.84 27.59 -15.31
CA ARG A 543 -13.39 26.89 -14.15
C ARG A 543 -13.54 27.84 -12.97
N SER A 544 -14.45 27.47 -12.10
CA SER A 544 -14.74 28.17 -10.85
C SER A 544 -15.02 27.14 -9.77
N GLY A 545 -14.73 27.50 -8.53
CA GLY A 545 -14.94 26.63 -7.40
C GLY A 545 -14.67 27.36 -6.11
N TRP A 546 -14.81 26.65 -5.00
CA TRP A 546 -14.58 27.19 -3.68
C TRP A 546 -13.79 26.17 -2.86
N LEU A 547 -12.74 26.66 -2.21
CA LEU A 547 -12.18 25.97 -1.06
C LEU A 547 -13.01 26.37 0.16
N ILE A 548 -13.74 25.43 0.73
CA ILE A 548 -14.71 25.68 1.80
C ILE A 548 -14.04 25.57 3.17
N GLU A 549 -13.26 24.51 3.35
CA GLU A 549 -12.60 24.19 4.63
C GLU A 549 -11.23 23.58 4.34
N TRP A 550 -10.22 23.95 5.13
CA TRP A 550 -8.93 23.29 5.19
C TRP A 550 -8.51 23.13 6.65
N SER A 551 -8.41 21.88 7.12
CA SER A 551 -7.78 21.53 8.39
C SER A 551 -6.44 20.85 8.16
N LEU A 552 -5.42 21.22 8.93
CA LEU A 552 -4.10 20.60 8.90
C LEU A 552 -3.94 19.67 10.11
N VAL A 553 -3.64 18.40 9.85
CA VAL A 553 -3.35 17.41 10.90
C VAL A 553 -1.94 16.88 10.71
N LEU A 554 -1.15 16.93 11.77
CA LEU A 554 0.25 16.52 11.77
C LEU A 554 0.43 15.26 12.61
N HIS A 555 1.10 14.25 12.08
CA HIS A 555 1.42 13.02 12.80
C HIS A 555 2.93 12.85 12.92
N GLY A 556 3.37 12.36 14.07
CA GLY A 556 4.79 12.06 14.27
C GLY A 556 5.15 11.92 15.74
N THR A 557 6.38 12.26 16.08
CA THR A 557 6.90 12.11 17.45
C THR A 557 7.23 13.45 18.09
N LYS A 558 7.09 13.51 19.42
CA LYS A 558 7.62 14.60 20.23
C LYS A 558 9.13 14.50 20.42
N GLU A 559 9.62 13.28 20.62
CA GLU A 559 11.05 12.97 20.81
C GLU A 559 11.72 12.57 19.49
N ALA A 560 13.02 12.79 19.35
CA ALA A 560 13.71 12.49 18.10
C ALA A 560 13.83 10.97 17.87
N PRO A 561 13.40 10.43 16.72
CA PRO A 561 13.18 9.00 16.53
C PRO A 561 14.46 8.15 16.38
N TYR A 562 15.61 8.75 16.04
CA TYR A 562 16.81 7.99 15.63
C TYR A 562 18.04 8.16 16.53
N ARG A 563 17.89 8.69 17.75
CA ARG A 563 19.02 9.09 18.61
C ARG A 563 19.99 7.93 18.89
N THR A 564 19.44 6.74 19.16
CA THR A 564 20.18 5.54 19.57
C THR A 564 20.75 4.75 18.41
N LEU A 565 20.35 5.06 17.16
CA LEU A 565 20.78 4.31 15.98
C LEU A 565 22.12 4.81 15.45
N SER A 566 22.97 3.88 15.04
CA SER A 566 24.25 4.16 14.38
C SER A 566 24.11 3.99 12.87
N PRO A 567 24.39 5.02 12.05
CA PRO A 567 24.31 4.87 10.61
C PRO A 567 25.41 3.93 10.08
N ALA A 568 25.06 3.05 9.15
CA ALA A 568 26.02 2.14 8.51
C ALA A 568 27.05 2.87 7.62
N SER A 569 26.69 4.06 7.12
CA SER A 569 27.52 4.90 6.26
C SER A 569 27.13 6.37 6.42
N PRO A 570 28.08 7.33 6.29
CA PRO A 570 27.79 8.76 6.35
C PRO A 570 26.84 9.25 5.25
N HIS A 571 26.66 8.47 4.17
CA HIS A 571 25.74 8.80 3.07
C HIS A 571 24.40 8.06 3.16
N SER A 572 24.18 7.25 4.20
CA SER A 572 22.87 6.62 4.41
C SER A 572 21.81 7.67 4.73
N LYS A 573 20.55 7.43 4.35
CA LYS A 573 19.42 8.31 4.71
C LYS A 573 19.31 8.50 6.22
N LEU A 574 19.60 7.46 7.01
CA LEU A 574 19.67 7.56 8.47
C LEU A 574 20.72 8.59 8.93
N ALA A 575 21.93 8.57 8.37
CA ALA A 575 22.96 9.56 8.69
C ALA A 575 22.51 10.98 8.32
N ILE A 576 21.90 11.15 7.14
CA ILE A 576 21.42 12.43 6.63
C ILE A 576 20.38 13.03 7.57
N VAL A 577 19.33 12.28 7.90
CA VAL A 577 18.24 12.76 8.76
C VAL A 577 18.73 12.98 10.19
N LYS A 578 19.57 12.08 10.72
CA LYS A 578 20.14 12.23 12.06
C LYS A 578 20.98 13.51 12.18
N LYS A 579 21.80 13.82 11.16
CA LYS A 579 22.55 15.08 11.11
C LYS A 579 21.61 16.29 11.10
N ALA A 580 20.55 16.29 10.29
CA ALA A 580 19.54 17.34 10.30
C ALA A 580 18.82 17.49 11.66
N HIS A 581 18.69 16.39 12.41
CA HIS A 581 18.14 16.36 13.76
C HIS A 581 19.08 16.88 14.85
N GLU A 582 20.39 16.76 14.64
CA GLU A 582 21.43 17.24 15.55
C GLU A 582 21.76 18.71 15.34
N ASP A 583 21.88 19.17 14.08
CA ASP A 583 22.23 20.56 13.73
C ASP A 583 21.20 21.57 14.28
N LYS A 584 19.91 21.20 14.33
CA LYS A 584 18.88 22.06 14.92
C LYS A 584 19.02 22.21 16.44
N LYS A 585 19.57 21.24 17.18
CA LYS A 585 19.77 21.41 18.63
C LYS A 585 20.79 22.50 18.95
N MET A 586 21.61 22.90 17.96
CA MET A 586 22.61 23.96 18.10
C MET A 586 22.06 25.36 17.75
N GLN A 587 20.83 25.46 17.25
CA GLN A 587 20.11 26.71 16.91
C GLN A 587 18.96 26.93 17.89
#